data_AF-A0A7M7KMS8-F1
#
_entry.id   AF-A0A7M7KMS8-F1
#
_cell.length_a   1.000
_cell.length_b   1.000
_cell.length_c   1.000
_cell.angle_alpha   90.00
_cell.angle_beta   90.00
_cell.angle_gamma   90.00
#
_symmetry.space_group_name_H-M   'P 1'
#
loop_
_entity.id
_entity.type
_entity.pdbx_description
1 polymer ?
#
loop_
_entity_poly.entity_id
_entity_poly.type
_entity_poly.pdbx_seq_one_letter_code
_entity_poly.pdbx_strand_id
1 'polypeptide(L)'
;MATLLRALRSTGLRAPQITRGLSASSALNNKANIKGYKVVDHEYDAIVVGAGGAGLRAAFGLVEEGFTTACITKLFPTRSHTVAAQGGINAALGNMEPDNWVWHMYDTVKGSDWLGDQDAIHYMTKEAPAAVIELENYGMPFSRTPEGKIYQRAFGGQSYNFGKGGQAHRCCAVADRTGKSELKF
;
A
#
# COMPACT_ATOMS: atom_id res chain seq x y z
N MET A 1 32.13 2.06 3.28
CA MET A 1 31.33 3.27 3.00
C MET A 1 30.18 3.43 4.00
N ALA A 2 30.45 3.32 5.30
CA ALA A 2 29.40 3.36 6.34
C ALA A 2 29.60 4.51 7.37
N THR A 3 30.50 5.45 7.09
CA THR A 3 30.91 6.47 8.08
C THR A 3 30.65 7.91 7.66
N LEU A 4 30.13 8.15 6.45
CA LEU A 4 29.94 9.51 5.91
C LEU A 4 28.49 10.03 5.96
N LEU A 5 27.50 9.16 6.26
CA LEU A 5 26.08 9.55 6.33
C LEU A 5 25.60 9.94 7.75
N ARG A 6 26.46 9.89 8.76
CA ARG A 6 26.11 10.22 10.15
C ARG A 6 26.37 11.68 10.53
N ALA A 7 26.98 12.47 9.65
CA ALA A 7 27.45 13.83 9.93
C ALA A 7 26.51 14.96 9.47
N LEU A 8 25.36 14.65 8.86
CA LEU A 8 24.39 15.65 8.35
C LEU A 8 23.05 15.68 9.10
N ARG A 9 22.96 15.07 10.28
CA ARG A 9 21.73 15.08 11.13
C ARG A 9 21.75 16.11 12.27
N SER A 10 22.69 17.07 12.30
CA SER A 10 22.86 17.98 13.45
C SER A 10 22.55 19.47 13.21
N THR A 11 22.05 19.88 12.03
CA THR A 11 21.62 21.27 11.83
C THR A 11 20.10 21.36 11.84
N GLY A 12 19.60 21.93 12.93
CA GLY A 12 18.19 21.98 13.26
C GLY A 12 17.36 22.79 12.27
N LEU A 13 16.22 22.18 11.93
CA LEU A 13 14.93 22.83 11.77
C LEU A 13 13.90 21.79 12.19
N ARG A 14 13.70 21.71 13.51
CA ARG A 14 12.66 20.91 14.14
C ARG A 14 11.34 21.47 13.62
N ALA A 15 10.52 20.64 12.97
CA ALA A 15 9.16 21.01 12.61
C ALA A 15 8.48 21.61 13.86
N PRO A 16 7.68 22.68 13.73
CA PRO A 16 7.07 23.32 14.87
C PRO A 16 6.25 22.27 15.62
N GLN A 17 6.62 22.01 16.89
CA GLN A 17 5.75 21.30 17.80
C GLN A 17 4.48 22.14 17.88
N ILE A 18 3.42 21.69 17.21
CA ILE A 18 2.08 22.20 17.48
C ILE A 18 1.80 21.79 18.91
N THR A 19 2.05 22.72 19.84
CA THR A 19 1.55 22.68 21.20
C THR A 19 0.04 22.82 21.09
N ARG A 20 -0.65 21.71 20.80
CA ARG A 20 -2.08 21.61 21.07
C ARG A 20 -2.23 21.63 22.58
N GLY A 21 -2.40 22.85 23.11
CA GLY A 21 -3.07 23.07 24.39
C GLY A 21 -4.52 22.60 24.27
N LEU A 22 -4.73 21.30 24.24
CA LEU A 22 -5.97 20.70 24.69
C LEU A 22 -5.80 20.52 26.18
N SER A 23 -6.21 21.53 26.95
CA SER A 23 -6.52 21.31 28.36
C SER A 23 -7.72 20.37 28.42
N ALA A 24 -7.46 19.07 28.33
CA ALA A 24 -8.40 18.04 28.76
C ALA A 24 -8.42 18.05 30.29
N SER A 25 -8.90 19.16 30.85
CA SER A 25 -9.19 19.27 32.27
C SER A 25 -10.40 18.39 32.55
N SER A 26 -10.14 17.25 33.20
CA SER A 26 -10.94 16.73 34.30
C SER A 26 -12.44 16.49 34.06
N ALA A 27 -12.80 15.66 33.08
CA ALA A 27 -14.18 15.16 32.96
C ALA A 27 -14.33 13.82 32.20
N LEU A 28 -13.51 12.80 32.49
CA LEU A 28 -13.73 11.45 31.96
C LEU A 28 -13.70 10.43 33.09
N ASN A 29 -14.68 10.52 34.00
CA ASN A 29 -14.96 9.44 34.93
C ASN A 29 -16.46 9.11 34.98
N ASN A 30 -17.15 9.30 33.85
CA ASN A 30 -18.41 8.62 33.62
C ASN A 30 -18.09 7.33 32.87
N LYS A 31 -18.04 6.21 33.61
CA LYS A 31 -18.21 4.89 32.99
C LYS A 31 -19.59 4.89 32.32
N ALA A 32 -19.65 5.26 31.05
CA ALA A 32 -20.87 5.33 30.28
C ALA A 32 -21.40 3.90 30.13
N ASN A 33 -22.28 3.50 31.05
CA ASN A 33 -22.90 2.18 31.03
C ASN A 33 -24.08 2.25 30.07
N ILE A 34 -23.83 2.02 28.79
CA ILE A 34 -24.90 2.03 27.78
C ILE A 34 -25.65 0.71 27.90
N LYS A 35 -26.89 0.75 28.42
CA LYS A 35 -27.79 -0.42 28.51
C LYS A 35 -27.18 -1.66 29.19
N GLY A 36 -26.32 -1.46 30.19
CA GLY A 36 -25.69 -2.56 30.93
C GLY A 36 -24.39 -3.10 30.32
N TYR A 37 -23.93 -2.54 29.19
CA TYR A 37 -22.62 -2.86 28.62
C TYR A 37 -21.55 -1.91 29.17
N LYS A 38 -20.46 -2.48 29.69
CA LYS A 38 -19.25 -1.74 30.06
C LYS A 38 -18.61 -1.18 28.79
N VAL A 39 -18.62 0.14 28.63
CA VAL A 39 -17.86 0.83 27.59
C VAL A 39 -16.40 0.99 28.05
N VAL A 40 -15.47 0.81 27.12
CA VAL A 40 -14.03 1.02 27.33
C VAL A 40 -13.56 2.01 26.27
N ASP A 41 -13.04 3.15 26.71
CA ASP A 41 -12.55 4.21 25.85
C ASP A 41 -11.03 4.09 25.67
N HIS A 42 -10.57 4.38 24.45
CA HIS A 42 -9.16 4.42 24.08
C HIS A 42 -8.89 5.65 23.22
N GLU A 43 -7.69 6.22 23.33
CA GLU A 43 -7.27 7.40 22.56
C GLU A 43 -6.04 7.06 21.72
N TYR A 44 -6.08 7.44 20.44
CA TYR A 44 -5.03 7.25 19.44
C TYR A 44 -5.07 8.42 18.44
N ASP A 45 -3.95 8.72 17.78
CA ASP A 45 -3.91 9.73 16.73
C ASP A 45 -4.70 9.29 15.48
N ALA A 46 -4.66 7.99 15.18
CA ALA A 46 -5.36 7.40 14.04
C ALA A 46 -5.91 6.00 14.36
N ILE A 47 -7.04 5.66 13.72
CA ILE A 47 -7.67 4.33 13.80
C ILE A 47 -7.82 3.79 12.38
N VAL A 48 -7.26 2.61 12.14
CA VAL A 48 -7.42 1.85 10.90
C VAL A 48 -8.35 0.67 11.15
N VAL A 49 -9.45 0.60 10.41
CA VAL A 49 -10.44 -0.48 10.53
C VAL A 49 -10.27 -1.45 9.35
N GLY A 50 -9.67 -2.61 9.64
CA GLY A 50 -9.36 -3.67 8.69
C GLY A 50 -7.85 -3.94 8.61
N ALA A 51 -7.47 -5.22 8.57
CA ALA A 51 -6.08 -5.67 8.49
C ALA A 51 -5.82 -6.56 7.26
N GLY A 52 -6.38 -6.18 6.10
CA GLY A 52 -5.94 -6.68 4.79
C GLY A 52 -4.76 -5.87 4.26
N GLY A 53 -4.38 -6.07 2.99
CA GLY A 53 -3.21 -5.39 2.39
C GLY A 53 -3.24 -3.85 2.57
N ALA A 54 -4.35 -3.22 2.20
CA ALA A 54 -4.53 -1.77 2.34
C ALA A 54 -4.46 -1.30 3.80
N GLY A 55 -5.14 -1.99 4.72
CA GLY A 55 -5.19 -1.60 6.12
C GLY A 55 -3.84 -1.77 6.83
N LEU A 56 -3.11 -2.85 6.55
CA LEU A 56 -1.77 -3.04 7.09
C LEU A 56 -0.78 -2.02 6.53
N ARG A 57 -0.81 -1.74 5.21
CA ARG A 57 0.07 -0.72 4.61
C ARG A 57 -0.19 0.68 5.16
N ALA A 58 -1.46 1.03 5.38
CA ALA A 58 -1.86 2.30 5.98
C ALA A 58 -1.46 2.39 7.46
N ALA A 59 -1.74 1.36 8.26
CA ALA A 59 -1.38 1.34 9.68
C ALA A 59 0.14 1.42 9.89
N PHE A 60 0.90 0.66 9.09
CA PHE A 60 2.36 0.70 9.12
C PHE A 60 2.90 2.07 8.71
N GLY A 61 2.40 2.67 7.61
CA GLY A 61 2.84 4.00 7.17
C GLY A 61 2.55 5.10 8.19
N LEU A 62 1.40 5.05 8.89
CA LEU A 62 1.08 5.99 9.96
C LEU A 62 2.07 5.85 11.14
N VAL A 63 2.42 4.61 11.51
CA VAL A 63 3.39 4.35 12.58
C VAL A 63 4.81 4.78 12.19
N GLU A 64 5.22 4.59 10.93
CA GLU A 64 6.52 5.06 10.42
C GLU A 64 6.66 6.58 10.51
N GLU A 65 5.58 7.33 10.29
CA GLU A 65 5.53 8.79 10.44
C GLU A 65 5.37 9.24 11.91
N GLY A 66 5.32 8.31 12.86
CA GLY A 66 5.32 8.59 14.30
C GLY A 66 3.93 8.75 14.95
N PHE A 67 2.85 8.41 14.24
CA PHE A 67 1.49 8.48 14.79
C PHE A 67 1.15 7.24 15.63
N THR A 68 0.53 7.45 16.79
CA THR A 68 -0.05 6.35 17.58
C THR A 68 -1.29 5.82 16.87
N THR A 69 -1.21 4.58 16.39
CA THR A 69 -2.22 4.03 15.46
C THR A 69 -2.81 2.73 15.99
N ALA A 70 -4.14 2.66 16.09
CA ALA A 70 -4.85 1.43 16.39
C ALA A 70 -5.31 0.73 15.09
N CYS A 71 -4.87 -0.51 14.87
CA CYS A 71 -5.36 -1.35 13.77
C CYS A 71 -6.39 -2.35 14.31
N ILE A 72 -7.65 -2.15 13.97
CA ILE A 72 -8.78 -2.94 14.46
C ILE A 72 -9.25 -3.88 13.35
N THR A 73 -9.29 -5.18 13.64
CA THR A 73 -9.74 -6.18 12.68
C THR A 73 -10.61 -7.24 13.35
N LYS A 74 -11.65 -7.68 12.64
CA LYS A 74 -12.54 -8.76 13.09
C LYS A 74 -11.94 -10.16 12.89
N LEU A 75 -10.92 -10.27 12.03
CA LEU A 75 -10.21 -11.51 11.72
C LEU A 75 -8.74 -11.33 12.09
N PHE A 76 -8.05 -12.43 12.39
CA PHE A 76 -6.59 -12.41 12.40
C PHE A 76 -6.07 -11.90 11.05
N PRO A 77 -5.11 -10.95 10.99
CA PRO A 77 -4.76 -10.22 9.76
C PRO A 77 -4.54 -11.11 8.53
N THR A 78 -3.79 -12.22 8.68
CA THR A 78 -3.47 -13.13 7.57
C THR A 78 -4.65 -14.01 7.09
N ARG A 79 -5.84 -13.82 7.67
CA ARG A 79 -7.12 -14.42 7.23
C ARG A 79 -8.00 -13.44 6.45
N SER A 80 -7.54 -12.21 6.22
CA SER A 80 -8.22 -11.24 5.35
C SER A 80 -8.28 -11.74 3.90
N HIS A 81 -9.30 -11.31 3.14
CA HIS A 81 -9.53 -11.81 1.78
C HIS A 81 -8.39 -11.50 0.79
N THR A 82 -7.52 -10.51 1.08
CA THR A 82 -6.27 -10.29 0.34
C THR A 82 -5.46 -11.59 0.19
N VAL A 83 -5.48 -12.49 1.19
CA VAL A 83 -4.76 -13.77 1.15
C VAL A 83 -5.18 -14.68 -0.02
N ALA A 84 -6.40 -14.49 -0.54
CA ALA A 84 -6.97 -15.29 -1.62
C ALA A 84 -6.64 -14.73 -3.01
N ALA A 85 -6.03 -13.54 -3.12
CA ALA A 85 -5.65 -13.00 -4.42
C ALA A 85 -4.53 -13.85 -5.06
N GLN A 86 -4.68 -14.12 -6.36
CA GLN A 86 -3.80 -15.03 -7.11
C GLN A 86 -3.03 -14.29 -8.20
N GLY A 87 -3.78 -13.60 -9.06
CA GLY A 87 -3.35 -13.00 -10.33
C GLY A 87 -2.05 -12.20 -10.26
N GLY A 88 -1.93 -11.27 -9.33
CA GLY A 88 -0.74 -10.44 -9.25
C GLY A 88 -1.08 -8.99 -8.96
N ILE A 89 -0.07 -8.14 -9.08
CA ILE A 89 -0.17 -6.69 -8.94
C ILE A 89 0.43 -6.03 -10.18
N ASN A 90 -0.29 -5.08 -10.76
CA ASN A 90 0.14 -4.44 -12.01
C ASN A 90 1.12 -3.30 -11.74
N ALA A 91 2.26 -3.31 -12.40
CA ALA A 91 3.21 -2.20 -12.41
C ALA A 91 4.00 -2.19 -13.71
N ALA A 92 4.15 -1.01 -14.32
CA ALA A 92 4.94 -0.84 -15.55
C ALA A 92 6.44 -0.83 -15.25
N LEU A 93 6.98 -1.95 -14.76
CA LEU A 93 8.41 -2.12 -14.45
C LEU A 93 9.27 -2.28 -15.72
N GLY A 94 8.68 -2.78 -16.79
CA GLY A 94 9.37 -3.04 -18.06
C GLY A 94 10.40 -4.17 -17.96
N ASN A 95 10.13 -5.20 -17.15
CA ASN A 95 11.08 -6.31 -16.96
C ASN A 95 10.99 -7.37 -18.07
N MET A 96 9.84 -7.49 -18.73
CA MET A 96 9.64 -8.44 -19.84
C MET A 96 9.90 -7.76 -21.19
N GLU A 97 9.26 -6.62 -21.42
CA GLU A 97 9.46 -5.72 -22.55
C GLU A 97 9.40 -4.26 -22.06
N PRO A 98 9.89 -3.26 -22.83
CA PRO A 98 9.72 -1.86 -22.48
C PRO A 98 8.25 -1.52 -22.25
N ASP A 99 7.94 -0.95 -21.09
CA ASP A 99 6.58 -0.56 -20.71
C ASP A 99 6.54 0.90 -20.25
N ASN A 100 5.34 1.47 -20.17
CA ASN A 100 5.13 2.85 -19.73
C ASN A 100 3.89 2.93 -18.84
N TRP A 101 4.01 3.58 -17.68
CA TRP A 101 2.89 3.78 -16.76
C TRP A 101 1.71 4.53 -17.41
N VAL A 102 1.95 5.37 -18.41
CA VAL A 102 0.89 6.06 -19.15
C VAL A 102 0.07 5.07 -20.00
N TRP A 103 0.66 3.97 -20.47
CA TRP A 103 -0.09 2.90 -21.15
C TRP A 103 -0.95 2.12 -20.15
N HIS A 104 -0.42 1.86 -18.95
CA HIS A 104 -1.20 1.31 -17.85
C HIS A 104 -2.38 2.24 -17.50
N MET A 105 -2.16 3.55 -17.40
CA MET A 105 -3.22 4.55 -17.20
C MET A 105 -4.30 4.45 -18.28
N TYR A 106 -3.91 4.42 -19.56
CA TYR A 106 -4.84 4.28 -20.67
C TYR A 106 -5.71 3.02 -20.56
N ASP A 107 -5.09 1.87 -20.28
CA ASP A 107 -5.80 0.61 -20.10
C ASP A 107 -6.77 0.68 -18.92
N THR A 108 -6.40 1.33 -17.81
CA THR A 108 -7.27 1.50 -16.65
C THR A 108 -8.44 2.44 -16.93
N VAL A 109 -8.22 3.59 -17.58
CA VAL A 109 -9.29 4.53 -17.97
C VAL A 109 -10.28 3.84 -18.90
N LYS A 110 -9.77 3.19 -19.96
CA LYS A 110 -10.60 2.43 -20.89
C LYS A 110 -11.34 1.28 -20.20
N GLY A 111 -10.66 0.54 -19.33
CA GLY A 111 -11.23 -0.59 -18.58
C GLY A 111 -12.30 -0.17 -17.58
N SER A 112 -12.24 1.05 -17.07
CA SER A 112 -13.28 1.66 -16.23
C SER A 112 -14.50 2.15 -17.02
N ASP A 113 -14.51 1.98 -18.34
CA ASP A 113 -15.53 2.52 -19.24
C ASP A 113 -15.72 4.04 -19.08
N TRP A 114 -14.59 4.75 -18.91
CA TRP A 114 -14.52 6.20 -18.66
C TRP A 114 -15.25 6.71 -17.42
N LEU A 115 -15.73 5.81 -16.54
CA LEU A 115 -16.37 6.17 -15.28
C LEU A 115 -15.35 6.43 -14.16
N GLY A 116 -14.11 5.98 -14.32
CA GLY A 116 -13.07 6.15 -13.32
C GLY A 116 -12.46 7.56 -13.29
N ASP A 117 -12.24 8.09 -12.09
CA ASP A 117 -11.60 9.37 -11.86
C ASP A 117 -10.13 9.34 -12.32
N GLN A 118 -9.83 10.12 -13.36
CA GLN A 118 -8.55 10.00 -14.06
C GLN A 118 -7.36 10.54 -13.26
N ASP A 119 -7.59 11.45 -12.32
CA ASP A 119 -6.57 11.94 -11.38
C ASP A 119 -6.14 10.83 -10.41
N ALA A 120 -7.09 10.08 -9.86
CA ALA A 120 -6.83 8.91 -9.03
C ALA A 120 -6.13 7.79 -9.82
N ILE A 121 -6.60 7.51 -11.05
CA ILE A 121 -5.98 6.50 -11.93
C ILE A 121 -4.55 6.91 -12.31
N HIS A 122 -4.32 8.18 -12.62
CA HIS A 122 -2.98 8.71 -12.90
C HIS A 122 -2.06 8.46 -11.70
N TYR A 123 -2.45 8.87 -10.49
CA TYR A 123 -1.65 8.65 -9.29
C TYR A 123 -1.34 7.16 -9.09
N MET A 124 -2.37 6.31 -9.10
CA MET A 124 -2.23 4.86 -8.91
C MET A 124 -1.26 4.22 -9.91
N THR A 125 -1.41 4.53 -11.20
CA THR A 125 -0.61 3.87 -12.25
C THR A 125 0.82 4.39 -12.31
N LYS A 126 1.04 5.67 -11.99
CA LYS A 126 2.37 6.29 -11.90
C LYS A 126 3.16 5.81 -10.70
N GLU A 127 2.52 5.63 -9.54
CA GLU A 127 3.18 5.17 -8.31
C GLU A 127 3.35 3.64 -8.26
N ALA A 128 2.62 2.88 -9.08
CA ALA A 128 2.66 1.42 -9.09
C ALA A 128 4.08 0.81 -9.17
N PRO A 129 5.02 1.28 -10.02
CA PRO A 129 6.39 0.78 -10.03
C PRO A 129 7.09 0.91 -8.68
N ALA A 130 7.01 2.08 -8.04
CA ALA A 130 7.65 2.33 -6.75
C ALA A 130 7.02 1.47 -5.64
N ALA A 131 5.69 1.35 -5.61
CA ALA A 131 4.97 0.53 -4.65
C ALA A 131 5.32 -0.96 -4.76
N VAL A 132 5.46 -1.50 -5.98
CA VAL A 132 5.85 -2.91 -6.16
C VAL A 132 7.30 -3.16 -5.75
N ILE A 133 8.20 -2.21 -6.04
CA ILE A 133 9.61 -2.30 -5.61
C ILE A 133 9.70 -2.21 -4.08
N GLU A 134 8.89 -1.38 -3.43
CA GLU A 134 8.79 -1.32 -1.97
C GLU A 134 8.42 -2.69 -1.37
N LEU A 135 7.41 -3.37 -1.92
CA LEU A 135 7.02 -4.71 -1.48
C LEU A 135 8.15 -5.73 -1.66
N GLU A 136 8.89 -5.67 -2.77
CA GLU A 136 10.02 -6.56 -3.01
C GLU A 136 11.15 -6.33 -2.00
N ASN A 137 11.43 -5.06 -1.66
CA ASN A 137 12.40 -4.68 -0.63
C ASN A 137 11.97 -5.11 0.78
N TYR A 138 10.67 -5.22 1.06
CA TYR A 138 10.16 -5.84 2.30
C TYR A 138 10.28 -7.37 2.31
N GLY A 139 10.75 -7.98 1.23
CA GLY A 139 10.99 -9.42 1.13
C GLY A 139 9.86 -10.18 0.44
N MET A 140 8.94 -9.51 -0.25
CA MET A 140 7.90 -10.19 -1.02
C MET A 140 8.54 -11.12 -2.07
N PRO A 141 8.27 -12.44 -2.03
CA PRO A 141 9.00 -13.43 -2.82
C PRO A 141 8.46 -13.53 -4.25
N PHE A 142 8.56 -12.44 -5.02
CA PHE A 142 8.18 -12.43 -6.44
C PHE A 142 8.89 -13.53 -7.22
N SER A 143 8.15 -14.14 -8.15
CA SER A 143 8.75 -15.00 -9.18
C SER A 143 9.76 -14.19 -9.98
N ARG A 144 10.77 -14.85 -10.55
CA ARG A 144 11.92 -14.19 -11.15
C ARG A 144 12.06 -14.48 -12.64
N THR A 145 12.56 -13.52 -13.39
CA THR A 145 13.07 -13.71 -14.75
C THR A 145 14.47 -14.34 -14.70
N PRO A 146 15.02 -14.84 -15.84
CA PRO A 146 16.40 -15.34 -15.88
C PRO A 146 17.45 -14.31 -15.42
N GLU A 147 17.15 -13.02 -15.55
CA GLU A 147 18.01 -11.90 -15.14
C GLU A 147 17.85 -11.53 -13.65
N GLY A 148 17.01 -12.27 -12.90
CA GLY A 148 16.78 -12.03 -11.47
C GLY A 148 15.79 -10.89 -11.16
N LYS A 149 15.15 -10.31 -12.18
CA LYS A 149 14.12 -9.28 -12.03
C LYS A 149 12.77 -9.88 -11.66
N ILE A 150 11.83 -9.05 -11.22
CA ILE A 150 10.44 -9.48 -10.94
C ILE A 150 9.81 -9.96 -12.25
N TYR A 151 9.34 -11.21 -12.26
CA TYR A 151 8.56 -11.79 -13.35
C TYR A 151 7.20 -11.12 -13.49
N GLN A 152 6.81 -10.82 -14.73
CA GLN A 152 5.52 -10.23 -15.07
C GLN A 152 4.81 -11.10 -16.11
N ARG A 153 3.51 -11.32 -15.93
CA ARG A 153 2.67 -12.08 -16.86
C ARG A 153 1.66 -11.21 -17.60
N ALA A 154 1.11 -11.77 -18.67
CA ALA A 154 -0.04 -11.20 -19.35
C ALA A 154 -1.28 -11.26 -18.45
N PHE A 155 -2.14 -10.25 -18.56
CA PHE A 155 -3.44 -10.20 -17.90
C PHE A 155 -4.47 -9.53 -18.81
N GLY A 156 -5.76 -9.79 -18.55
CA GLY A 156 -6.84 -9.27 -19.37
C GLY A 156 -6.86 -7.74 -19.41
N GLY A 157 -7.12 -7.18 -20.59
CA GLY A 157 -7.28 -5.73 -20.78
C GLY A 157 -5.98 -4.91 -20.72
N GLN A 158 -4.82 -5.54 -20.84
CA GLN A 158 -3.51 -4.88 -20.79
C GLN A 158 -2.87 -4.80 -22.18
N SER A 159 -2.45 -3.61 -22.59
CA SER A 159 -1.89 -3.37 -23.92
C SER A 159 -0.67 -2.46 -23.93
N TYR A 160 0.15 -2.58 -24.95
CA TYR A 160 1.21 -1.61 -25.26
C TYR A 160 0.69 -0.48 -26.17
N ASN A 161 1.37 0.66 -26.19
CA ASN A 161 1.11 1.78 -27.11
C ASN A 161 -0.36 2.21 -27.20
N PHE A 162 -1.00 2.48 -26.05
CA PHE A 162 -2.39 2.95 -25.98
C PHE A 162 -3.40 2.05 -26.74
N GLY A 163 -3.32 0.73 -26.55
CA GLY A 163 -4.23 -0.23 -27.20
C GLY A 163 -3.78 -0.74 -28.56
N LYS A 164 -2.65 -0.26 -29.11
CA LYS A 164 -2.23 -0.55 -30.49
C LYS A 164 -1.03 -1.49 -30.59
N GLY A 165 -0.33 -1.74 -29.49
CA GLY A 165 0.94 -2.48 -29.45
C GLY A 165 0.81 -3.96 -29.07
N GLY A 166 -0.40 -4.52 -29.07
CA GLY A 166 -0.64 -5.90 -28.65
C GLY A 166 -0.70 -6.08 -27.13
N GLN A 167 -0.65 -7.33 -26.68
CA GLN A 167 -0.80 -7.74 -25.28
C GLN A 167 0.43 -7.32 -24.45
N ALA A 168 0.19 -6.68 -23.30
CA ALA A 168 1.24 -6.33 -22.35
C ALA A 168 1.48 -7.39 -21.27
N HIS A 169 2.69 -7.40 -20.71
CA HIS A 169 3.12 -8.26 -19.61
C HIS A 169 3.53 -7.41 -18.40
N ARG A 170 2.56 -6.89 -17.65
CA ARG A 170 2.84 -5.99 -16.50
C ARG A 170 2.29 -6.46 -15.16
N CYS A 171 1.69 -7.64 -15.11
CA CYS A 171 1.15 -8.23 -13.89
C CYS A 171 2.27 -8.97 -13.14
N CYS A 172 2.86 -8.33 -12.13
CA CYS A 172 3.89 -8.89 -11.27
C CYS A 172 3.28 -9.99 -10.39
N ALA A 173 3.91 -11.16 -10.31
CA ALA A 173 3.28 -12.32 -9.68
C ALA A 173 4.22 -13.11 -8.76
N VAL A 174 3.63 -13.76 -7.76
CA VAL A 174 4.24 -14.86 -7.00
C VAL A 174 3.50 -16.13 -7.39
N ALA A 175 3.93 -16.75 -8.51
CA ALA A 175 3.19 -17.83 -9.16
C ALA A 175 1.68 -17.49 -9.29
N ASP A 176 0.82 -18.24 -8.62
CA ASP A 176 -0.63 -18.06 -8.53
C ASP A 176 -1.09 -17.74 -7.08
N ARG A 177 -0.20 -17.23 -6.23
CA ARG A 177 -0.44 -17.01 -4.80
C ARG A 177 0.00 -15.62 -4.35
N THR A 178 -0.09 -14.62 -5.23
CA THR A 178 0.45 -13.28 -4.96
C THR A 178 -0.11 -12.66 -3.69
N GLY A 179 -1.41 -12.71 -3.47
CA GLY A 179 -2.04 -12.15 -2.27
C GLY A 179 -1.72 -12.91 -0.98
N LYS A 180 -1.51 -14.23 -1.08
CA LYS A 180 -1.01 -15.03 0.06
C LYS A 180 0.38 -14.54 0.48
N SER A 181 1.25 -14.27 -0.49
CA SER A 181 2.59 -13.78 -0.22
C SER A 181 2.55 -12.35 0.29
N GLU A 182 1.78 -11.45 -0.34
CA GLU A 182 1.60 -10.04 0.06
C GLU A 182 1.21 -9.86 1.53
N LEU A 183 0.45 -10.81 2.10
CA LEU A 183 -0.09 -10.69 3.46
C LEU A 183 0.69 -11.50 4.52
N LYS A 184 1.72 -12.26 4.15
CA LYS A 184 2.35 -13.25 5.04
C LYS A 184 3.82 -13.00 5.40
N PHE A 185 4.44 -11.93 4.94
CA PHE A 185 5.76 -11.52 5.41
C PHE A 185 5.65 -10.52 6.57
#